data_AF-D5VSA4-F1
#
_entry.id   AF-D5VSA4-F1
#
_cell.length_a   1.000
_cell.length_b   1.000
_cell.length_c   1.000
_cell.angle_alpha   90.00
_cell.angle_beta   90.00
_cell.angle_gamma   90.00
#
_symmetry.space_group_name_H-M   'P 1'
#
loop_
_entity.id
_entity.type
_entity.pdbx_description
1 polymer ?
#
loop_
_entity_poly.entity_id
_entity_poly.type
_entity_poly.pdbx_seq_one_letter_code
_entity_poly.pdbx_strand_id
1 'polypeptide(L)'
;MRGQLSLEFVILMLLAILGGAIVTTQLVQPAKDLNLSSEPAKKDIIGVFLGPGSLTSNSGTGQENGSIINEQQENNNSDNTNNETNQNSTEQNNGEQEDNITKLPDLTVSISAYYENGSLCCHGKHRVRNRGENQQLQNRFRHGKIKVGDKIIIKIKVSNIGSADVNKTFWVRIYEGTSNRTIATFPINGSKVNETVAFNFTVNVTKDGLKCGKCYCHRYRYRYGYGDGYRNCYGNGCSISMLGNEYSIIAYVDYNNIVKESNESNNIDYVILKYVNTTNNNDSNDDNNSEIIPGNSSYLSISVGKYSFISLKKDIIPNGTYKSGNINIVVNKNNIGKYNANGTIWGDIKTDDGDKNNKAELYFGNLYYIKNVYFSYIHPYSHTEFIGNIIHNVSINNNIDNNAEVLFDSTNIDELKISNLNSENSKVDIINSEVKNIQIECIDSTAKLLINNSNIGNINIKNINNQNSELIISKSNVYNCININNLDSKITIKDGSTIDTLIINESIKGKLILSNNSKIKCLEIYGNLDGKVIINRSLITLLYIKGNVNSNARIEIIDNSNIYNLIINKYDGGAKIIIEDNSDVNITNSVAEKIINSSNP
;
A
#
# COMPACT_ATOMS: atom_id res chain seq x y z
N MET A 1 7.86 -27.67 -39.84
CA MET A 1 9.33 -27.63 -39.67
C MET A 1 9.65 -27.54 -38.19
N ARG A 2 10.19 -28.62 -37.59
CA ARG A 2 10.69 -28.60 -36.20
C ARG A 2 12.13 -28.06 -36.26
N GLY A 3 12.34 -26.81 -35.82
CA GLY A 3 13.67 -26.21 -35.78
C GLY A 3 14.42 -26.69 -34.54
N GLN A 4 15.38 -27.60 -34.72
CA GLN A 4 16.42 -27.84 -33.72
C GLN A 4 17.41 -26.67 -33.79
N LEU A 5 17.53 -25.93 -32.69
CA LEU A 5 18.66 -25.01 -32.48
C LEU A 5 19.95 -25.84 -32.48
N SER A 6 20.92 -25.49 -33.34
CA SER A 6 22.16 -26.24 -33.42
C SER A 6 22.94 -26.09 -32.10
N LEU A 7 23.56 -27.19 -31.69
CA LEU A 7 24.37 -27.27 -30.48
C LEU A 7 25.47 -26.18 -30.45
N GLU A 8 25.96 -25.79 -31.62
CA GLU A 8 26.96 -24.73 -31.78
C GLU A 8 26.43 -23.37 -31.31
N PHE A 9 25.14 -23.09 -31.52
CA PHE A 9 24.53 -21.84 -31.07
C PHE A 9 24.38 -21.78 -29.53
N VAL A 10 24.13 -22.93 -28.90
CA VAL A 10 24.05 -23.05 -27.43
C VAL A 10 25.42 -22.86 -26.79
N ILE A 11 26.47 -23.44 -27.39
CA ILE A 11 27.86 -23.28 -26.92
C ILE A 11 28.33 -21.82 -27.05
N LEU A 12 27.96 -21.13 -28.13
CA LEU A 12 28.28 -19.71 -28.34
C LEU A 12 27.62 -18.81 -27.29
N MET A 13 26.37 -19.08 -26.89
CA MET A 13 25.73 -18.34 -25.80
C MET A 13 26.41 -18.56 -24.45
N LEU A 14 26.84 -19.80 -24.14
CA LEU A 14 27.54 -20.10 -22.88
C LEU A 14 28.91 -19.39 -22.80
N LEU A 15 29.65 -19.33 -23.90
CA LEU A 15 30.93 -18.61 -23.96
C LEU A 15 30.76 -17.09 -23.79
N ALA A 16 29.69 -16.51 -24.32
CA ALA A 16 29.38 -15.09 -24.15
C ALA A 16 29.05 -14.74 -22.69
N ILE A 17 28.32 -15.62 -21.98
CA ILE A 17 27.97 -15.43 -20.56
C ILE A 17 29.22 -15.52 -19.68
N LEU A 18 30.11 -16.49 -19.94
CA LEU A 18 31.37 -16.63 -19.21
C LEU A 18 32.32 -15.46 -19.44
N GLY A 19 32.39 -14.93 -20.67
CA GLY A 19 33.16 -13.73 -20.98
C GLY A 19 32.71 -12.48 -20.21
N GLY A 20 31.40 -12.31 -20.00
CA GLY A 20 30.85 -11.19 -19.23
C GLY A 20 31.15 -11.24 -17.72
N ALA A 21 31.23 -12.45 -17.14
CA ALA A 21 31.53 -12.64 -15.73
C ALA A 21 33.01 -12.33 -15.38
N ILE A 22 33.94 -12.55 -16.31
CA ILE A 22 35.37 -12.29 -16.09
C ILE A 22 35.68 -10.79 -16.13
N VAL A 23 34.97 -10.01 -16.97
CA VAL A 23 35.20 -8.55 -17.08
C VAL A 23 34.69 -7.79 -15.85
N THR A 24 33.69 -8.31 -15.13
CA THR A 24 33.13 -7.64 -13.94
C THR A 24 33.95 -7.83 -12.66
N THR A 25 34.80 -8.85 -12.58
CA THR A 25 35.64 -9.10 -11.39
C THR A 25 36.95 -8.32 -11.38
N GLN A 26 37.37 -7.73 -12.51
CA GLN A 26 38.59 -6.91 -12.59
C GLN A 26 38.39 -5.41 -12.33
N LEU A 27 37.16 -4.94 -12.11
CA LEU A 27 36.84 -3.51 -11.91
C LEU A 27 36.54 -3.09 -10.47
N VAL A 28 36.69 -3.99 -9.49
CA VAL A 28 36.53 -3.65 -8.07
C VAL A 28 37.91 -3.62 -7.40
N GLN A 29 38.60 -2.48 -7.50
CA GLN A 29 39.70 -2.16 -6.57
C GLN A 29 39.10 -1.65 -5.25
N PRO A 30 39.53 -2.16 -4.08
CA PRO A 30 39.09 -1.62 -2.80
C PRO A 30 39.77 -0.27 -2.52
N ALA A 31 38.97 0.70 -2.10
CA ALA A 31 39.44 2.02 -1.69
C ALA A 31 40.33 1.93 -0.44
N LYS A 32 41.42 2.70 -0.50
CA LYS A 32 42.50 2.81 0.48
C LYS A 32 42.06 3.65 1.69
N ASP A 33 42.57 3.25 2.85
CA ASP A 33 42.31 3.73 4.20
C ASP A 33 42.07 5.24 4.40
N LEU A 34 41.07 5.57 5.22
CA LEU A 34 41.06 6.77 6.06
C LEU A 34 40.94 6.35 7.53
N ASN A 35 42.07 6.44 8.22
CA ASN A 35 42.22 6.37 9.66
C ASN A 35 41.26 7.37 10.36
N LEU A 36 40.34 6.85 11.17
CA LEU A 36 39.80 7.56 12.32
C LEU A 36 39.79 6.59 13.51
N SER A 37 40.83 6.75 14.32
CA SER A 37 40.97 6.21 15.66
C SER A 37 39.90 6.79 16.58
N SER A 38 39.14 5.92 17.25
CA SER A 38 38.66 6.14 18.62
C SER A 38 38.35 4.80 19.30
N GLU A 39 38.71 4.74 20.57
CA GLU A 39 38.88 3.58 21.47
C GLU A 39 37.67 2.64 21.66
N PRO A 40 37.90 1.41 22.16
CA PRO A 40 36.85 0.42 22.37
C PRO A 40 35.98 0.78 23.58
N ALA A 41 34.71 1.08 23.35
CA ALA A 41 33.73 1.17 24.41
C ALA A 41 33.49 -0.23 25.01
N LYS A 42 33.59 -0.27 26.34
CA LYS A 42 33.63 -1.46 27.20
C LYS A 42 32.41 -2.36 27.04
N LYS A 43 32.73 -3.64 27.16
CA LYS A 43 31.84 -4.80 27.32
C LYS A 43 31.24 -4.77 28.74
N ASP A 44 30.07 -4.17 28.92
CA ASP A 44 29.28 -4.37 30.12
C ASP A 44 28.26 -5.49 29.89
N ILE A 45 28.64 -6.67 30.37
CA ILE A 45 27.77 -7.80 30.63
C ILE A 45 27.01 -7.46 31.91
N ILE A 46 25.71 -7.25 31.82
CA ILE A 46 24.80 -7.41 32.96
C ILE A 46 23.70 -8.36 32.52
N GLY A 47 23.94 -9.64 32.79
CA GLY A 47 22.88 -10.60 32.97
C GLY A 47 22.32 -10.45 34.38
N VAL A 48 21.02 -10.20 34.50
CA VAL A 48 20.27 -10.48 35.72
C VAL A 48 19.01 -11.22 35.31
N PHE A 49 19.01 -12.50 35.65
CA PHE A 49 17.85 -13.38 35.65
C PHE A 49 16.88 -12.92 36.76
N LEU A 50 15.61 -12.74 36.42
CA LEU A 50 14.54 -12.87 37.40
C LEU A 50 13.85 -14.21 37.13
N GLY A 51 14.27 -15.22 37.90
CA GLY A 51 13.59 -16.51 38.00
C GLY A 51 12.28 -16.40 38.78
N PRO A 52 11.43 -17.44 38.73
CA PRO A 52 10.05 -17.41 39.20
C PRO A 52 9.99 -17.50 40.73
N GLY A 53 9.21 -16.61 41.34
CA GLY A 53 8.86 -16.69 42.75
C GLY A 53 7.92 -17.87 43.00
N SER A 54 8.45 -18.89 43.68
CA SER A 54 7.70 -19.95 44.35
C SER A 54 6.94 -19.36 45.54
N LEU A 55 5.63 -19.63 45.62
CA LEU A 55 4.89 -19.66 46.87
C LEU A 55 4.07 -20.95 46.90
N THR A 56 4.54 -21.88 47.71
CA THR A 56 3.89 -23.13 48.10
C THR A 56 2.66 -22.86 48.97
N SER A 57 1.56 -23.49 48.57
CA SER A 57 0.51 -24.13 49.38
C SER A 57 0.37 -23.75 50.85
N ASN A 58 -0.86 -23.39 51.24
CA ASN A 58 -1.44 -24.00 52.44
C ASN A 58 -2.93 -24.34 52.24
N SER A 59 -3.24 -25.56 52.65
CA SER A 59 -4.51 -26.28 52.61
C SER A 59 -5.54 -25.72 53.59
N GLY A 60 -6.81 -25.71 53.19
CA GLY A 60 -7.98 -25.55 54.05
C GLY A 60 -9.17 -26.29 53.45
N THR A 61 -9.60 -27.33 54.15
CA THR A 61 -10.63 -28.33 53.85
C THR A 61 -12.07 -27.82 53.98
N GLY A 62 -13.01 -28.42 53.23
CA GLY A 62 -14.47 -28.38 53.47
C GLY A 62 -15.27 -28.47 52.17
N GLN A 63 -15.53 -29.68 51.64
CA GLN A 63 -16.79 -30.44 51.75
C GLN A 63 -18.05 -29.79 51.12
N GLU A 64 -18.43 -30.39 49.98
CA GLU A 64 -19.75 -30.88 49.56
C GLU A 64 -21.00 -29.98 49.39
N ASN A 65 -21.70 -30.33 48.29
CA ASN A 65 -23.13 -30.22 47.97
C ASN A 65 -23.66 -28.93 47.32
N GLY A 66 -23.88 -29.03 46.00
CA GLY A 66 -25.21 -29.42 45.49
C GLY A 66 -26.27 -28.34 45.32
N SER A 67 -26.89 -28.36 44.14
CA SER A 67 -28.28 -27.98 43.82
C SER A 67 -28.48 -26.81 42.85
N ILE A 68 -29.32 -27.14 41.88
CA ILE A 68 -29.91 -26.39 40.79
C ILE A 68 -31.08 -25.55 41.35
N ILE A 69 -31.41 -24.41 40.72
CA ILE A 69 -32.74 -23.99 40.21
C ILE A 69 -32.82 -22.45 40.07
N ASN A 70 -33.43 -22.03 38.95
CA ASN A 70 -33.87 -20.70 38.50
C ASN A 70 -34.59 -19.88 39.61
N GLU A 71 -34.85 -18.57 39.50
CA GLU A 71 -35.81 -17.91 38.60
C GLU A 71 -35.90 -16.41 38.94
N GLN A 72 -36.32 -15.61 37.95
CA GLN A 72 -37.01 -14.30 38.02
C GLN A 72 -36.27 -13.09 38.66
N GLN A 73 -35.93 -12.03 37.92
CA GLN A 73 -36.79 -11.05 37.22
C GLN A 73 -37.61 -10.18 38.20
N GLU A 74 -37.22 -8.92 38.40
CA GLU A 74 -38.06 -7.74 38.09
C GLU A 74 -37.40 -6.40 38.47
N ASN A 75 -37.81 -5.40 37.68
CA ASN A 75 -37.51 -3.98 37.74
C ASN A 75 -38.01 -3.31 39.04
N ASN A 76 -37.40 -2.20 39.46
CA ASN A 76 -37.99 -0.86 39.28
C ASN A 76 -37.17 0.28 39.90
N ASN A 77 -37.29 1.42 39.20
CA ASN A 77 -36.93 2.79 39.54
C ASN A 77 -37.18 3.21 41.00
N SER A 78 -36.39 4.20 41.46
CA SER A 78 -36.89 5.58 41.72
C SER A 78 -35.93 6.35 42.62
N ASP A 79 -35.40 7.44 42.05
CA ASP A 79 -35.29 8.80 42.62
C ASP A 79 -34.92 9.03 44.09
N ASN A 80 -33.75 9.67 44.22
CA ASN A 80 -33.59 11.05 44.67
C ASN A 80 -33.97 11.40 46.12
N THR A 81 -32.96 11.70 46.94
CA THR A 81 -33.07 12.59 48.10
C THR A 81 -31.90 13.58 48.11
N ASN A 82 -32.28 14.83 48.29
CA ASN A 82 -31.45 16.03 48.34
C ASN A 82 -31.16 16.43 49.81
N ASN A 83 -30.09 17.22 49.94
CA ASN A 83 -29.85 18.33 50.88
C ASN A 83 -28.96 18.18 52.13
N GLU A 84 -27.97 19.09 52.12
CA GLU A 84 -27.42 19.92 53.21
C GLU A 84 -26.43 19.24 54.19
N THR A 85 -25.22 19.75 54.50
CA THR A 85 -24.77 21.15 54.64
C THR A 85 -23.22 21.28 54.72
N ASN A 86 -22.71 22.36 54.13
CA ASN A 86 -21.58 23.27 54.49
C ASN A 86 -20.17 22.80 54.94
N GLN A 87 -19.17 23.25 54.14
CA GLN A 87 -17.89 23.93 54.46
C GLN A 87 -17.20 23.60 55.81
N ASN A 88 -15.92 23.20 55.89
CA ASN A 88 -14.73 23.90 55.38
C ASN A 88 -13.44 23.06 55.54
N SER A 89 -12.41 23.42 54.77
CA SER A 89 -10.95 23.26 55.00
C SER A 89 -10.18 21.96 54.66
N THR A 90 -9.34 22.14 53.63
CA THR A 90 -7.96 21.65 53.38
C THR A 90 -7.64 20.17 53.13
N GLU A 91 -7.15 19.96 51.89
CA GLU A 91 -6.11 19.02 51.44
C GLU A 91 -6.29 17.53 51.72
N GLN A 92 -6.62 16.76 50.68
CA GLN A 92 -5.65 15.85 50.06
C GLN A 92 -6.19 15.21 48.78
N ASN A 93 -5.28 15.10 47.82
CA ASN A 93 -5.43 14.55 46.49
C ASN A 93 -6.14 13.19 46.46
N ASN A 94 -7.14 13.08 45.59
CA ASN A 94 -7.37 11.87 44.80
C ASN A 94 -7.59 12.33 43.37
N GLY A 95 -6.47 12.54 42.67
CA GLY A 95 -6.46 12.73 41.24
C GLY A 95 -6.97 11.46 40.58
N GLU A 96 -8.05 11.60 39.83
CA GLU A 96 -8.40 10.70 38.76
C GLU A 96 -7.15 10.48 37.91
N GLN A 97 -6.84 9.21 37.69
CA GLN A 97 -5.73 8.77 36.88
C GLN A 97 -6.05 9.12 35.41
N GLU A 98 -5.75 10.35 35.00
CA GLU A 98 -5.71 10.75 33.59
C GLU A 98 -4.72 9.81 32.90
N ASP A 99 -5.22 9.01 31.96
CA ASP A 99 -4.40 8.32 30.99
C ASP A 99 -3.41 9.34 30.39
N ASN A 100 -2.11 9.03 30.49
CA ASN A 100 -1.03 9.79 29.86
C ASN A 100 -1.17 9.70 28.33
N ILE A 101 -2.17 10.39 27.75
CA ILE A 101 -2.25 10.62 26.31
C ILE A 101 -1.06 11.51 25.98
N THR A 102 -0.06 10.92 25.35
CA THR A 102 1.13 11.65 24.90
C THR A 102 0.66 12.72 23.92
N LYS A 103 0.66 13.99 24.34
CA LYS A 103 0.34 15.12 23.46
C LYS A 103 1.43 15.21 22.38
N LEU A 104 1.02 15.12 21.12
CA LEU A 104 1.91 15.19 19.97
C LEU A 104 1.56 16.42 19.09
N PRO A 105 2.56 17.04 18.45
CA PRO A 105 2.36 18.05 17.41
C PRO A 105 1.75 17.42 16.14
N ASP A 106 1.22 18.26 15.25
CA ASP A 106 0.64 17.84 13.96
C ASP A 106 0.85 18.94 12.92
N LEU A 107 1.84 18.78 12.05
CA LEU A 107 2.30 19.75 11.08
C LEU A 107 1.61 19.54 9.73
N THR A 108 0.81 20.52 9.36
CA THR A 108 0.19 20.58 8.03
C THR A 108 0.91 21.58 7.16
N VAL A 109 0.98 21.30 5.85
CA VAL A 109 1.45 22.26 4.85
C VAL A 109 0.35 22.56 3.84
N SER A 110 0.29 23.81 3.38
CA SER A 110 -0.51 24.21 2.23
C SER A 110 0.34 25.03 1.25
N ILE A 111 0.19 24.76 -0.04
CA ILE A 111 0.92 25.44 -1.11
C ILE A 111 -0.03 26.10 -2.11
N SER A 112 0.35 27.27 -2.61
CA SER A 112 -0.36 27.99 -3.67
C SER A 112 0.62 28.71 -4.58
N ALA A 113 0.29 28.81 -5.87
CA ALA A 113 1.13 29.46 -6.87
C ALA A 113 0.43 30.67 -7.48
N TYR A 114 1.18 31.74 -7.70
CA TYR A 114 0.69 33.01 -8.28
C TYR A 114 1.63 33.48 -9.39
N TYR A 115 1.09 34.17 -10.38
CA TYR A 115 1.87 34.96 -11.33
C TYR A 115 2.44 36.20 -10.64
N GLU A 116 3.47 36.82 -11.23
CA GLU A 116 4.06 38.07 -10.69
C GLU A 116 3.04 39.22 -10.55
N ASN A 117 2.01 39.24 -11.38
CA ASN A 117 0.92 40.21 -11.29
C ASN A 117 -0.08 39.92 -10.15
N GLY A 118 0.18 38.89 -9.33
CA GLY A 118 -0.63 38.48 -8.20
C GLY A 118 -1.83 37.59 -8.54
N SER A 119 -2.09 37.27 -9.82
CA SER A 119 -3.17 36.33 -10.16
C SER A 119 -2.77 34.90 -9.81
N LEU A 120 -3.72 34.11 -9.31
CA LEU A 120 -3.46 32.71 -8.95
C LEU A 120 -3.13 31.90 -10.22
N CYS A 121 -2.02 31.16 -10.20
CA CYS A 121 -1.77 30.07 -11.13
C CYS A 121 -2.68 28.91 -10.68
N CYS A 122 -3.78 28.67 -11.40
CA CYS A 122 -4.81 27.66 -11.12
C CYS A 122 -4.17 26.37 -10.53
N HIS A 123 -4.52 25.79 -9.36
CA HIS A 123 -5.79 25.66 -8.63
C HIS A 123 -5.69 26.06 -7.15
N GLY A 124 -6.77 26.67 -6.64
CA GLY A 124 -7.12 26.75 -5.23
C GLY A 124 -8.60 27.14 -5.11
N LYS A 125 -9.46 26.22 -4.68
CA LYS A 125 -10.88 26.51 -4.39
C LYS A 125 -10.96 27.59 -3.29
N HIS A 126 -11.41 28.79 -3.62
CA HIS A 126 -12.14 29.63 -2.66
C HIS A 126 -13.57 29.80 -3.16
N ARG A 127 -14.54 29.22 -2.43
CA ARG A 127 -15.94 29.57 -2.57
C ARG A 127 -16.10 31.03 -2.15
N VAL A 128 -16.28 31.94 -3.11
CA VAL A 128 -16.91 33.24 -2.83
C VAL A 128 -18.39 33.07 -3.14
N ARG A 129 -19.23 32.93 -2.11
CA ARG A 129 -20.68 33.13 -2.25
C ARG A 129 -20.89 34.63 -2.46
N ASN A 130 -21.07 35.06 -3.71
CA ASN A 130 -21.54 36.41 -3.98
C ASN A 130 -23.05 36.46 -3.69
N ARG A 131 -23.44 37.06 -2.56
CA ARG A 131 -24.83 37.39 -2.26
C ARG A 131 -25.20 38.66 -3.04
N GLY A 132 -25.51 38.49 -4.32
CA GLY A 132 -26.51 39.27 -5.06
C GLY A 132 -26.41 40.81 -5.21
N GLU A 133 -25.44 41.55 -4.66
CA GLU A 133 -25.55 43.02 -4.61
C GLU A 133 -24.68 43.83 -5.59
N ASN A 134 -23.93 43.20 -6.50
CA ASN A 134 -23.22 43.97 -7.53
C ASN A 134 -23.15 43.24 -8.89
N GLN A 135 -24.04 43.62 -9.82
CA GLN A 135 -24.17 43.03 -11.15
C GLN A 135 -23.16 43.58 -12.19
N GLN A 136 -22.20 44.42 -11.80
CA GLN A 136 -21.26 45.05 -12.75
C GLN A 136 -19.79 44.55 -12.67
N LEU A 137 -19.46 43.57 -11.82
CA LEU A 137 -18.15 42.93 -11.86
C LEU A 137 -18.22 41.65 -12.71
N GLN A 138 -17.99 41.78 -14.02
CA GLN A 138 -17.65 40.64 -14.87
C GLN A 138 -16.32 40.03 -14.39
N ASN A 139 -16.38 38.89 -13.72
CA ASN A 139 -15.20 38.06 -13.42
C ASN A 139 -14.60 37.52 -14.73
N ARG A 140 -13.72 38.30 -15.36
CA ARG A 140 -12.85 37.81 -16.43
C ARG A 140 -11.67 37.07 -15.80
N PHE A 141 -11.85 35.78 -15.52
CA PHE A 141 -10.71 34.89 -15.27
C PHE A 141 -9.90 34.76 -16.58
N ARG A 142 -8.79 35.49 -16.70
CA ARG A 142 -7.83 35.25 -17.78
C ARG A 142 -6.97 34.06 -17.39
N HIS A 143 -7.11 32.94 -18.10
CA HIS A 143 -6.23 31.78 -17.95
C HIS A 143 -4.85 32.16 -18.51
N GLY A 144 -3.91 32.52 -17.63
CA GLY A 144 -2.52 32.74 -18.01
C GLY A 144 -1.90 31.44 -18.53
N LYS A 145 -1.10 31.52 -19.60
CA LYS A 145 -0.32 30.40 -20.13
C LYS A 145 1.07 30.47 -19.49
N ILE A 146 1.49 29.45 -18.74
CA ILE A 146 2.85 29.38 -18.16
C ILE A 146 3.83 28.90 -19.21
N LYS A 147 4.95 29.61 -19.38
CA LYS A 147 6.05 29.30 -20.30
C LYS A 147 7.36 29.07 -19.54
N VAL A 148 8.30 28.35 -20.17
CA VAL A 148 9.69 28.27 -19.67
C VAL A 148 10.24 29.69 -19.55
N GLY A 149 10.81 30.02 -18.39
CA GLY A 149 11.30 31.35 -18.06
C GLY A 149 10.29 32.24 -17.34
N ASP A 150 9.02 31.84 -17.24
CA ASP A 150 8.04 32.57 -16.43
C ASP A 150 8.43 32.52 -14.95
N LYS A 151 8.19 33.63 -14.26
CA LYS A 151 8.35 33.76 -12.81
C LYS A 151 7.02 33.53 -12.12
N ILE A 152 7.03 32.57 -11.20
CA ILE A 152 5.87 32.21 -10.37
C ILE A 152 6.23 32.45 -8.90
N ILE A 153 5.30 33.04 -8.16
CA ILE A 153 5.40 33.25 -6.72
C ILE A 153 4.70 32.08 -6.03
N ILE A 154 5.47 31.29 -5.29
CA ILE A 154 4.94 30.21 -4.47
C ILE A 154 4.73 30.74 -3.07
N LYS A 155 3.52 30.56 -2.53
CA LYS A 155 3.19 30.85 -1.14
C LYS A 155 2.92 29.56 -0.41
N ILE A 156 3.60 29.37 0.72
CA ILE A 156 3.45 28.22 1.59
C ILE A 156 3.00 28.68 2.96
N LYS A 157 2.09 27.90 3.55
CA LYS A 157 1.74 28.02 4.97
C LYS A 157 1.94 26.67 5.64
N VAL A 158 2.65 26.67 6.75
CA VAL A 158 2.81 25.53 7.63
C VAL A 158 2.07 25.82 8.92
N SER A 159 1.25 24.88 9.40
CA SER A 159 0.51 25.05 10.65
C SER A 159 0.70 23.86 11.57
N ASN A 160 0.93 24.09 12.86
CA ASN A 160 0.85 23.03 13.87
C ASN A 160 -0.59 22.95 14.40
N ILE A 161 -1.39 22.00 13.91
CA ILE A 161 -2.78 21.75 14.33
C ILE A 161 -2.88 20.72 15.46
N GLY A 162 -1.74 20.28 16.01
CA GLY A 162 -1.65 19.23 17.01
C GLY A 162 -1.95 19.71 18.41
N SER A 163 -1.64 18.85 19.38
CA SER A 163 -1.88 19.10 20.80
C SER A 163 -0.63 19.45 21.61
N ALA A 164 0.53 19.48 20.97
CA ALA A 164 1.81 19.86 21.58
C ALA A 164 2.63 20.81 20.69
N ASP A 165 3.52 21.58 21.34
CA ASP A 165 4.46 22.46 20.67
C ASP A 165 5.60 21.67 20.03
N VAL A 166 6.15 22.19 18.93
CA VAL A 166 7.41 21.72 18.35
C VAL A 166 8.54 22.57 18.89
N ASN A 167 9.40 21.97 19.73
CA ASN A 167 10.52 22.66 20.41
C ASN A 167 11.88 22.48 19.71
N LYS A 168 11.89 21.99 18.47
CA LYS A 168 13.11 21.75 17.68
C LYS A 168 12.95 22.30 16.27
N THR A 169 14.08 22.65 15.64
CA THR A 169 14.07 23.11 14.25
C THR A 169 13.71 21.96 13.33
N PHE A 170 12.72 22.18 12.47
CA PHE A 170 12.33 21.27 11.39
C PHE A 170 12.38 22.00 10.05
N TRP A 171 12.31 21.26 8.95
CA TRP A 171 12.59 21.80 7.62
C TRP A 171 11.42 21.59 6.66
N VAL A 172 11.06 22.65 5.95
CA VAL A 172 10.17 22.55 4.78
C VAL A 172 11.03 22.42 3.54
N ARG A 173 10.97 21.28 2.87
CA ARG A 173 11.62 21.07 1.58
C ARG A 173 10.63 21.28 0.46
N ILE A 174 11.07 21.96 -0.59
CA ILE A 174 10.29 22.19 -1.79
C ILE A 174 11.04 21.63 -2.97
N TYR A 175 10.37 20.83 -3.79
CA TYR A 175 10.99 20.19 -4.94
C TYR A 175 10.05 20.12 -6.14
N GLU A 176 10.65 20.02 -7.33
CA GLU A 176 9.95 19.75 -8.58
C GLU A 176 9.57 18.27 -8.62
N GLY A 177 8.28 17.94 -8.79
CA GLY A 177 7.82 16.55 -8.67
C GLY A 177 8.22 15.63 -9.82
N THR A 178 8.56 16.17 -11.00
CA THR A 178 9.03 15.37 -12.15
C THR A 178 10.51 15.04 -12.08
N SER A 179 11.33 15.93 -11.52
CA SER A 179 12.79 15.79 -11.47
C SER A 179 13.31 15.43 -10.06
N ASN A 180 12.45 15.47 -9.03
CA ASN A 180 12.81 15.44 -7.61
C ASN A 180 13.90 16.46 -7.23
N ARG A 181 14.10 17.50 -8.04
CA ARG A 181 15.09 18.53 -7.80
C ARG A 181 14.59 19.44 -6.69
N THR A 182 15.38 19.59 -5.63
CA THR A 182 15.11 20.57 -4.57
C THR A 182 15.19 21.98 -5.14
N ILE A 183 14.10 22.73 -5.01
CA ILE A 183 13.97 24.13 -5.40
C ILE A 183 14.44 25.03 -4.26
N ALA A 184 13.96 24.74 -3.05
CA ALA A 184 14.25 25.51 -1.85
C ALA A 184 14.08 24.65 -0.60
N THR A 185 14.66 25.10 0.51
CA THR A 185 14.53 24.47 1.81
C THR A 185 14.52 25.55 2.88
N PHE A 186 13.53 25.53 3.76
CA PHE A 186 13.29 26.56 4.77
C PHE A 186 13.33 25.94 6.17
N PRO A 187 14.18 26.43 7.09
CA PRO A 187 14.13 26.03 8.48
C PRO A 187 13.00 26.76 9.21
N ILE A 188 12.25 26.04 10.04
CA ILE A 188 11.29 26.60 11.00
C ILE A 188 11.78 26.26 12.40
N ASN A 189 12.06 27.29 13.20
CA ASN A 189 12.61 27.16 14.55
C ASN A 189 11.50 26.93 15.57
N GLY A 190 10.95 25.72 15.56
CA GLY A 190 9.81 25.36 16.39
C GLY A 190 8.49 25.98 15.93
N SER A 191 7.39 25.48 16.50
CA SER A 191 6.03 25.92 16.16
C SER A 191 5.08 25.61 17.32
N LYS A 192 4.41 26.62 17.87
CA LYS A 192 3.43 26.44 18.93
C LYS A 192 2.15 25.81 18.43
N VAL A 193 1.36 25.21 19.31
CA VAL A 193 0.01 24.74 18.98
C VAL A 193 -0.81 25.87 18.35
N ASN A 194 -1.45 25.58 17.22
CA ASN A 194 -2.21 26.49 16.35
C ASN A 194 -1.41 27.65 15.72
N GLU A 195 -0.06 27.61 15.78
CA GLU A 195 0.77 28.57 15.07
C GLU A 195 0.82 28.24 13.58
N THR A 196 0.70 29.28 12.74
CA THR A 196 0.89 29.20 11.29
C THR A 196 2.06 30.08 10.86
N VAL A 197 3.08 29.46 10.27
CA VAL A 197 4.21 30.14 9.64
C VAL A 197 3.97 30.21 8.13
N ALA A 198 4.05 31.40 7.55
CA ALA A 198 3.87 31.60 6.12
C ALA A 198 5.11 32.24 5.49
N PHE A 199 5.50 31.75 4.32
CA PHE A 199 6.59 32.31 3.53
C PHE A 199 6.29 32.20 2.04
N ASN A 200 6.99 32.99 1.25
CA ASN A 200 6.88 32.97 -0.19
C ASN A 200 8.26 33.10 -0.85
N PHE A 201 8.35 32.63 -2.08
CA PHE A 201 9.56 32.74 -2.88
C PHE A 201 9.20 32.64 -4.36
N THR A 202 10.10 33.11 -5.22
CA THR A 202 9.91 33.10 -6.67
C THR A 202 10.65 31.94 -7.30
N VAL A 203 9.98 31.19 -8.18
CA VAL A 203 10.58 30.13 -9.00
C VAL A 203 10.55 30.56 -10.46
N ASN A 204 11.65 30.32 -11.16
CA ASN A 204 11.68 30.40 -12.63
C ASN A 204 11.30 29.02 -13.19
N VAL A 205 10.30 28.96 -14.06
CA VAL A 205 9.90 27.71 -14.71
C VAL A 205 11.03 27.22 -15.62
N THR A 206 11.61 26.05 -15.32
CA THR A 206 12.78 25.52 -16.05
C THR A 206 12.39 24.55 -17.17
N LYS A 207 13.27 24.37 -18.16
CA LYS A 207 13.11 23.40 -19.26
C LYS A 207 13.16 21.94 -18.77
N ASP A 208 13.85 21.67 -17.66
CA ASP A 208 13.95 20.34 -17.05
C ASP A 208 12.65 19.93 -16.33
N GLY A 209 11.91 20.90 -15.80
CA GLY A 209 10.58 20.69 -15.21
C GLY A 209 9.50 20.24 -16.22
N LEU A 210 9.75 20.40 -17.52
CA LEU A 210 8.84 20.05 -18.62
C LEU A 210 9.37 18.89 -19.48
N LYS A 211 10.32 18.08 -18.99
CA LYS A 211 10.95 17.03 -19.80
C LYS A 211 9.98 15.90 -20.15
N CYS A 212 9.72 15.78 -21.45
CA CYS A 212 9.09 14.65 -22.12
C CYS A 212 9.72 13.32 -21.66
N GLY A 213 8.91 12.41 -21.12
CA GLY A 213 9.33 11.03 -20.88
C GLY A 213 9.86 10.44 -22.19
N LYS A 214 11.09 9.91 -22.16
CA LYS A 214 11.87 9.35 -23.29
C LYS A 214 11.02 8.83 -24.46
N CYS A 215 11.04 9.52 -25.60
CA CYS A 215 10.57 8.96 -26.87
C CYS A 215 11.53 7.86 -27.33
N TYR A 216 11.12 6.59 -27.25
CA TYR A 216 11.82 5.48 -27.91
C TYR A 216 11.43 5.45 -29.39
N CYS A 217 12.30 5.94 -30.27
CA CYS A 217 12.12 5.80 -31.71
C CYS A 217 12.53 4.38 -32.14
N HIS A 218 11.59 3.44 -32.26
CA HIS A 218 11.85 2.16 -32.91
C HIS A 218 12.03 2.36 -34.43
N ARG A 219 13.26 2.16 -34.93
CA ARG A 219 13.54 2.07 -36.37
C ARG A 219 13.10 0.70 -36.90
N TYR A 220 11.96 0.64 -37.57
CA TYR A 220 11.67 -0.46 -38.50
C TYR A 220 12.10 -0.06 -39.92
N ARG A 221 13.08 -0.78 -40.48
CA ARG A 221 13.45 -0.70 -41.90
C ARG A 221 12.55 -1.68 -42.67
N TYR A 222 11.59 -1.17 -43.43
CA TYR A 222 11.05 -1.91 -44.58
C TYR A 222 11.86 -1.56 -45.83
N ARG A 223 12.22 -2.59 -46.59
CA ARG A 223 13.04 -2.54 -47.80
C ARG A 223 12.20 -3.11 -48.94
N TYR A 224 11.52 -2.27 -49.71
CA TYR A 224 11.11 -2.58 -51.07
C TYR A 224 11.16 -1.31 -51.93
N GLY A 225 11.73 -1.46 -53.12
CA GLY A 225 12.32 -0.39 -53.91
C GLY A 225 11.46 0.23 -54.99
N TYR A 226 12.16 1.05 -55.77
CA TYR A 226 11.80 1.89 -56.93
C TYR A 226 11.49 3.36 -56.62
N GLY A 227 12.43 4.23 -57.03
CA GLY A 227 12.18 5.61 -57.43
C GLY A 227 12.86 6.69 -56.59
N ASP A 228 14.08 7.08 -56.95
CA ASP A 228 14.74 8.29 -56.42
C ASP A 228 14.06 9.57 -56.96
N GLY A 229 13.73 10.51 -56.07
CA GLY A 229 13.33 11.86 -56.44
C GLY A 229 12.72 12.66 -55.29
N TYR A 230 13.50 13.63 -54.79
CA TYR A 230 13.21 14.59 -53.70
C TYR A 230 13.45 14.11 -52.26
N ARG A 231 14.65 14.43 -51.75
CA ARG A 231 14.87 14.73 -50.34
C ARG A 231 14.07 15.97 -49.96
N ASN A 232 12.82 15.78 -49.55
CA ASN A 232 12.20 16.68 -48.59
C ASN A 232 12.09 15.91 -47.29
N CYS A 233 12.90 16.31 -46.32
CA CYS A 233 12.53 16.15 -44.92
C CYS A 233 11.27 16.99 -44.70
N TYR A 234 10.10 16.50 -45.17
CA TYR A 234 8.83 16.93 -44.60
C TYR A 234 8.97 16.68 -43.10
N GLY A 235 8.79 17.76 -42.36
CA GLY A 235 9.29 17.96 -41.02
C GLY A 235 9.13 16.70 -40.18
N ASN A 236 10.24 16.33 -39.54
CA ASN A 236 10.22 15.62 -38.27
C ASN A 236 9.42 16.49 -37.28
N GLY A 237 8.10 16.52 -37.44
CA GLY A 237 7.25 16.56 -36.28
C GLY A 237 7.64 15.32 -35.51
N CYS A 238 8.31 15.51 -34.38
CA CYS A 238 7.87 14.78 -33.21
C CYS A 238 6.35 14.85 -33.28
N SER A 239 5.68 13.74 -33.58
CA SER A 239 4.31 13.53 -33.18
C SER A 239 4.35 13.66 -31.67
N ILE A 240 4.24 14.91 -31.21
CA ILE A 240 4.01 15.30 -29.84
C ILE A 240 2.71 14.60 -29.53
N SER A 241 2.82 13.43 -28.90
CA SER A 241 1.74 12.93 -28.09
C SER A 241 1.34 14.09 -27.20
N MET A 242 0.05 14.43 -27.21
CA MET A 242 -0.57 15.38 -26.28
C MET A 242 -0.54 14.84 -24.84
N LEU A 243 0.59 14.29 -24.39
CA LEU A 243 0.89 14.05 -22.99
C LEU A 243 1.22 15.43 -22.41
N GLY A 244 0.29 15.95 -21.61
CA GLY A 244 0.42 17.24 -20.96
C GLY A 244 1.77 17.36 -20.24
N ASN A 245 2.53 18.40 -20.57
CA ASN A 245 3.73 18.74 -19.83
C ASN A 245 3.30 19.40 -18.52
N GLU A 246 3.04 18.59 -17.49
CA GLU A 246 2.68 19.05 -16.15
C GLU A 246 3.95 19.32 -15.33
N TYR A 247 4.04 20.51 -14.74
CA TYR A 247 5.11 20.94 -13.85
C TYR A 247 4.57 21.00 -12.42
N SER A 248 4.89 20.02 -11.58
CA SER A 248 4.44 19.98 -10.19
C SER A 248 5.50 20.54 -9.24
N ILE A 249 5.05 21.32 -8.25
CA ILE A 249 5.86 21.78 -7.12
C ILE A 249 5.26 21.18 -5.87
N ILE A 250 6.06 20.44 -5.13
CA ILE A 250 5.68 19.73 -3.91
C ILE A 250 6.35 20.43 -2.73
N ALA A 251 5.58 20.69 -1.68
CA ALA A 251 6.08 21.13 -0.38
C ALA A 251 5.93 19.99 0.62
N TYR A 252 7.00 19.67 1.33
CA TYR A 252 7.04 18.66 2.38
C TYR A 252 7.57 19.31 3.66
N VAL A 253 6.72 19.46 4.67
CA VAL A 253 7.10 19.89 6.02
C VAL A 253 7.67 18.72 6.82
N ASP A 254 8.73 19.00 7.57
CA ASP A 254 9.49 18.01 8.30
C ASP A 254 9.90 16.78 7.45
N TYR A 255 10.44 17.04 6.26
CA TYR A 255 10.76 15.98 5.30
C TYR A 255 11.78 14.94 5.82
N ASN A 256 12.53 15.26 6.88
CA ASN A 256 13.47 14.36 7.54
C ASN A 256 12.81 13.52 8.65
N ASN A 257 11.52 13.71 8.91
CA ASN A 257 10.76 13.07 9.99
C ASN A 257 11.49 13.19 11.35
N ILE A 258 11.89 14.42 11.69
CA ILE A 258 12.62 14.71 12.93
C ILE A 258 11.64 14.94 14.06
N VAL A 259 10.47 15.51 13.78
CA VAL A 259 9.35 15.73 14.70
C VAL A 259 8.46 14.49 14.67
N LYS A 260 8.16 13.92 15.83
CA LYS A 260 7.20 12.82 15.93
C LYS A 260 5.82 13.44 16.07
N GLU A 261 4.94 13.16 15.13
CA GLU A 261 3.65 13.83 15.01
C GLU A 261 2.49 12.88 15.31
N SER A 262 1.30 13.42 15.57
CA SER A 262 0.07 12.61 15.64
C SER A 262 -0.34 12.08 14.27
N ASN A 263 0.10 12.73 13.19
CA ASN A 263 -0.17 12.35 11.82
C ASN A 263 1.03 12.71 10.94
N GLU A 264 1.66 11.72 10.31
CA GLU A 264 2.79 11.93 9.39
C GLU A 264 2.33 12.08 7.92
N SER A 265 1.02 11.92 7.65
CA SER A 265 0.48 11.83 6.30
C SER A 265 -0.01 13.16 5.71
N ASN A 266 -0.11 14.20 6.53
CA ASN A 266 -0.56 15.55 6.14
C ASN A 266 0.58 16.56 6.00
N ASN A 267 1.81 16.07 6.06
CA ASN A 267 3.03 16.86 5.93
C ASN A 267 3.37 17.24 4.46
N ILE A 268 2.56 16.80 3.49
CA ILE A 268 2.83 17.00 2.06
C ILE A 268 1.64 17.66 1.37
N ASP A 269 1.91 18.70 0.60
CA ASP A 269 0.95 19.33 -0.32
C ASP A 269 1.64 19.72 -1.64
N TYR A 270 0.89 19.87 -2.71
CA TYR A 270 1.45 20.14 -4.03
C TYR A 270 0.56 21.04 -4.90
N VAL A 271 1.21 21.74 -5.84
CA VAL A 271 0.55 22.50 -6.90
C VAL A 271 1.03 22.00 -8.26
N ILE A 272 0.09 21.75 -9.17
CA ILE A 272 0.38 21.36 -10.56
C ILE A 272 0.22 22.59 -11.44
N LEU A 273 1.27 22.92 -12.18
CA LEU A 273 1.33 24.00 -13.16
C LEU A 273 1.31 23.41 -14.56
N LYS A 274 0.33 23.79 -15.37
CA LYS A 274 0.17 23.22 -16.71
C LYS A 274 0.82 24.08 -17.78
N TYR A 275 1.58 23.43 -18.66
CA TYR A 275 2.11 24.02 -19.89
C TYR A 275 1.21 23.68 -21.09
N VAL A 276 0.78 24.70 -21.84
CA VAL A 276 0.05 24.51 -23.11
C VAL A 276 0.96 24.87 -24.27
N ASN A 277 1.39 23.87 -25.05
CA ASN A 277 2.14 24.10 -26.28
C ASN A 277 1.18 24.50 -27.40
N THR A 278 1.03 25.79 -27.70
CA THR A 278 0.31 26.20 -28.91
C THR A 278 1.28 26.19 -30.09
N THR A 279 1.28 25.12 -30.87
CA THR A 279 1.68 25.22 -32.28
C THR A 279 0.55 25.95 -33.00
N ASN A 280 0.82 27.20 -33.40
CA ASN A 280 -0.04 27.97 -34.30
C ASN A 280 -0.15 27.22 -35.63
N ASN A 281 -1.23 26.48 -35.83
CA ASN A 281 -1.76 26.25 -37.16
C ASN A 281 -3.14 26.88 -37.20
N ASN A 282 -3.19 28.01 -37.92
CA ASN A 282 -4.43 28.61 -38.40
C ASN A 282 -5.08 27.57 -39.32
N ASP A 283 -6.17 26.97 -38.87
CA ASP A 283 -7.27 26.58 -39.76
C ASP A 283 -8.54 26.39 -38.92
N SER A 284 -9.52 27.25 -39.23
CA SER A 284 -10.97 27.07 -39.12
C SER A 284 -11.59 26.34 -37.91
N ASN A 285 -12.42 27.07 -37.17
CA ASN A 285 -13.63 26.60 -36.45
C ASN A 285 -13.51 25.30 -35.64
N ASP A 286 -12.96 25.38 -34.43
CA ASP A 286 -13.23 24.38 -33.39
C ASP A 286 -13.22 25.03 -31.99
N ASP A 287 -14.39 25.51 -31.57
CA ASP A 287 -14.67 26.03 -30.22
C ASP A 287 -14.82 24.89 -29.16
N ASN A 288 -14.12 23.76 -29.29
CA ASN A 288 -14.26 22.61 -28.40
C ASN A 288 -12.94 21.94 -27.97
N ASN A 289 -11.84 22.70 -27.85
CA ASN A 289 -10.66 22.21 -27.13
C ASN A 289 -10.91 22.23 -25.61
N SER A 290 -11.80 21.35 -25.14
CA SER A 290 -11.96 21.04 -23.72
C SER A 290 -10.65 20.43 -23.21
N GLU A 291 -9.93 21.19 -22.39
CA GLU A 291 -8.71 20.73 -21.73
C GLU A 291 -8.98 19.37 -21.04
N ILE A 292 -8.19 18.34 -21.39
CA ILE A 292 -8.28 17.03 -20.77
C ILE A 292 -7.53 17.13 -19.44
N ILE A 293 -8.26 17.18 -18.33
CA ILE A 293 -7.71 17.23 -16.98
C ILE A 293 -7.70 15.80 -16.43
N PRO A 294 -6.60 15.32 -15.82
CA PRO A 294 -6.60 14.05 -15.11
C PRO A 294 -7.79 13.96 -14.15
N GLY A 295 -8.46 12.82 -14.22
CA GLY A 295 -9.64 12.53 -13.44
C GLY A 295 -9.31 12.21 -12.00
N ASN A 296 -9.98 12.89 -11.08
CA ASN A 296 -9.94 12.56 -9.66
C ASN A 296 -11.35 12.20 -9.20
N SER A 297 -11.51 11.08 -8.52
CA SER A 297 -12.78 10.70 -7.91
C SER A 297 -12.76 10.89 -6.40
N SER A 298 -13.78 11.54 -5.85
CA SER A 298 -13.99 11.53 -4.39
C SER A 298 -14.68 10.25 -3.91
N TYR A 299 -15.41 9.59 -4.79
CA TYR A 299 -16.23 8.42 -4.47
C TYR A 299 -16.70 7.72 -5.74
N LEU A 300 -16.49 6.40 -5.86
CA LEU A 300 -17.12 5.55 -6.86
C LEU A 300 -17.82 4.37 -6.18
N SER A 301 -19.10 4.20 -6.48
CA SER A 301 -19.78 2.93 -6.25
C SER A 301 -19.68 2.07 -7.51
N ILE A 302 -19.26 0.83 -7.36
CA ILE A 302 -19.06 -0.12 -8.45
C ILE A 302 -19.97 -1.33 -8.26
N SER A 303 -20.68 -1.67 -9.33
CA SER A 303 -21.61 -2.79 -9.40
C SER A 303 -21.28 -3.63 -10.63
N VAL A 304 -20.79 -4.85 -10.41
CA VAL A 304 -20.27 -5.69 -11.49
C VAL A 304 -21.25 -6.83 -11.76
N GLY A 305 -21.90 -6.80 -12.93
CA GLY A 305 -22.82 -7.85 -13.36
C GLY A 305 -22.12 -9.17 -13.70
N LYS A 306 -22.88 -10.26 -13.73
CA LYS A 306 -22.40 -11.61 -14.04
C LYS A 306 -21.72 -11.65 -15.42
N TYR A 307 -20.59 -12.35 -15.56
CA TYR A 307 -19.81 -12.41 -16.82
C TYR A 307 -19.37 -11.05 -17.39
N SER A 308 -19.45 -9.96 -16.62
CA SER A 308 -19.08 -8.64 -17.08
C SER A 308 -17.63 -8.28 -16.74
N PHE A 309 -17.13 -7.21 -17.36
CA PHE A 309 -15.77 -6.73 -17.19
C PHE A 309 -15.79 -5.23 -16.89
N ILE A 310 -15.09 -4.81 -15.85
CA ILE A 310 -14.83 -3.40 -15.54
C ILE A 310 -13.33 -3.16 -15.46
N SER A 311 -12.87 -2.11 -16.10
CA SER A 311 -11.46 -1.71 -16.10
C SER A 311 -11.33 -0.23 -15.83
N LEU A 312 -10.70 0.10 -14.72
CA LEU A 312 -10.42 1.46 -14.29
C LEU A 312 -8.92 1.70 -14.45
N LYS A 313 -8.54 2.68 -15.29
CA LYS A 313 -7.13 2.92 -15.63
C LYS A 313 -6.75 4.37 -15.41
N LYS A 314 -5.51 4.56 -14.97
CA LYS A 314 -4.87 5.88 -14.95
C LYS A 314 -4.78 6.50 -16.34
N ASP A 315 -4.47 5.69 -17.35
CA ASP A 315 -4.26 6.17 -18.72
C ASP A 315 -5.56 6.44 -19.46
N ILE A 316 -5.50 7.34 -20.46
CA ILE A 316 -6.64 7.69 -21.31
C ILE A 316 -7.05 6.46 -22.16
N ILE A 317 -8.34 6.15 -22.18
CA ILE A 317 -8.93 5.19 -23.11
C ILE A 317 -9.17 5.87 -24.47
N PRO A 318 -8.59 5.36 -25.57
CA PRO A 318 -8.84 5.89 -26.91
C PRO A 318 -10.33 5.86 -27.26
N ASN A 319 -10.83 6.96 -27.84
CA ASN A 319 -12.23 7.16 -28.20
C ASN A 319 -13.22 7.05 -27.01
N GLY A 320 -12.73 7.17 -25.77
CA GLY A 320 -13.56 7.20 -24.58
C GLY A 320 -14.26 8.53 -24.41
N THR A 321 -15.56 8.49 -24.10
CA THR A 321 -16.36 9.70 -23.85
C THR A 321 -15.96 10.33 -22.52
N TYR A 322 -15.65 11.62 -22.52
CA TYR A 322 -15.28 12.33 -21.30
C TYR A 322 -16.47 12.52 -20.36
N LYS A 323 -16.23 12.31 -19.06
CA LYS A 323 -17.21 12.45 -17.98
C LYS A 323 -16.64 13.33 -16.86
N SER A 324 -17.47 14.21 -16.31
CA SER A 324 -17.12 15.11 -15.20
C SER A 324 -18.33 15.23 -14.26
N GLY A 325 -18.09 15.60 -13.01
CA GLY A 325 -19.14 15.79 -12.01
C GLY A 325 -19.77 14.48 -11.52
N ASN A 326 -21.07 14.53 -11.20
CA ASN A 326 -21.81 13.34 -10.81
C ASN A 326 -22.04 12.44 -12.04
N ILE A 327 -21.60 11.19 -11.96
CA ILE A 327 -21.73 10.19 -13.01
C ILE A 327 -22.68 9.08 -12.57
N ASN A 328 -23.49 8.62 -13.51
CA ASN A 328 -24.23 7.37 -13.39
C ASN A 328 -24.05 6.64 -14.73
N ILE A 329 -23.11 5.70 -14.74
CA ILE A 329 -22.76 4.95 -15.95
C ILE A 329 -23.32 3.55 -15.81
N VAL A 330 -24.17 3.17 -16.74
CA VAL A 330 -24.68 1.80 -16.87
C VAL A 330 -24.31 1.29 -18.25
N VAL A 331 -23.58 0.18 -18.31
CA VAL A 331 -23.27 -0.52 -19.54
C VAL A 331 -24.10 -1.80 -19.59
N ASN A 332 -25.06 -1.80 -20.50
CA ASN A 332 -25.96 -2.94 -20.69
C ASN A 332 -25.22 -4.11 -21.35
N LYS A 333 -25.77 -5.31 -21.19
CA LYS A 333 -25.34 -6.52 -21.90
C LYS A 333 -25.10 -6.26 -23.40
N ASN A 334 -24.04 -6.85 -23.96
CA ASN A 334 -23.61 -6.72 -25.35
C ASN A 334 -23.04 -5.36 -25.76
N ASN A 335 -22.81 -4.46 -24.80
CA ASN A 335 -22.21 -3.17 -25.09
C ASN A 335 -20.82 -3.03 -24.46
N ILE A 336 -20.00 -2.21 -25.13
CA ILE A 336 -18.70 -1.78 -24.64
C ILE A 336 -18.80 -0.29 -24.33
N GLY A 337 -18.76 0.06 -23.05
CA GLY A 337 -18.66 1.43 -22.58
C GLY A 337 -17.21 1.87 -22.51
N LYS A 338 -16.86 2.97 -23.18
CA LYS A 338 -15.53 3.60 -23.07
C LYS A 338 -15.68 5.03 -22.59
N TYR A 339 -15.09 5.33 -21.45
CA TYR A 339 -15.17 6.62 -20.81
C TYR A 339 -13.80 7.11 -20.37
N ASN A 340 -13.66 8.42 -20.23
CA ASN A 340 -12.50 9.06 -19.62
C ASN A 340 -12.97 10.04 -18.57
N ALA A 341 -12.29 10.10 -17.44
CA ALA A 341 -12.59 11.13 -16.45
C ALA A 341 -12.03 12.47 -16.95
N ASN A 342 -12.71 13.57 -16.65
CA ASN A 342 -12.22 14.92 -16.89
C ASN A 342 -12.45 15.77 -15.64
N GLY A 343 -11.38 16.00 -14.88
CA GLY A 343 -11.46 16.70 -13.60
C GLY A 343 -12.13 15.85 -12.51
N THR A 344 -12.92 16.47 -11.63
CA THR A 344 -13.53 15.73 -10.51
C THR A 344 -14.76 14.94 -10.95
N ILE A 345 -14.79 13.65 -10.66
CA ILE A 345 -15.97 12.78 -10.81
C ILE A 345 -16.41 12.20 -9.47
N TRP A 346 -17.68 11.79 -9.37
CA TRP A 346 -18.18 10.91 -8.31
C TRP A 346 -19.47 10.23 -8.76
N GLY A 347 -19.82 9.09 -8.18
CA GLY A 347 -21.12 8.45 -8.42
C GLY A 347 -21.02 6.97 -8.72
N ASP A 348 -21.90 6.47 -9.57
CA ASP A 348 -22.14 5.04 -9.75
C ASP A 348 -21.67 4.55 -11.12
N ILE A 349 -21.01 3.39 -11.12
CA ILE A 349 -20.58 2.65 -12.30
C ILE A 349 -21.14 1.24 -12.20
N LYS A 350 -21.92 0.85 -13.20
CA LYS A 350 -22.59 -0.45 -13.25
C LYS A 350 -22.42 -1.11 -14.60
N THR A 351 -22.18 -2.42 -14.59
CA THR A 351 -22.41 -3.32 -15.72
C THR A 351 -23.60 -4.23 -15.42
N ASP A 352 -24.42 -4.50 -16.44
CA ASP A 352 -25.52 -5.46 -16.31
C ASP A 352 -25.02 -6.91 -16.40
N ASP A 353 -25.87 -7.83 -15.95
CA ASP A 353 -25.64 -9.26 -16.08
C ASP A 353 -25.56 -9.70 -17.55
N GLY A 354 -24.46 -10.37 -17.87
CA GLY A 354 -24.22 -11.01 -19.14
C GLY A 354 -24.38 -12.54 -19.11
N ASP A 355 -23.98 -13.17 -20.21
CA ASP A 355 -23.70 -14.60 -20.30
C ASP A 355 -22.33 -14.82 -20.96
N LYS A 356 -21.88 -16.07 -21.09
CA LYS A 356 -20.56 -16.41 -21.65
C LYS A 356 -20.30 -15.79 -23.04
N ASN A 357 -21.35 -15.59 -23.83
CA ASN A 357 -21.27 -15.09 -25.21
C ASN A 357 -21.63 -13.61 -25.32
N ASN A 358 -22.23 -13.05 -24.28
CA ASN A 358 -22.86 -11.74 -24.31
C ASN A 358 -22.51 -10.96 -23.04
N LYS A 359 -21.33 -10.31 -23.05
CA LYS A 359 -20.76 -9.62 -21.88
C LYS A 359 -21.04 -8.12 -21.94
N ALA A 360 -21.10 -7.48 -20.79
CA ALA A 360 -20.99 -6.03 -20.66
C ALA A 360 -19.54 -5.67 -20.32
N GLU A 361 -18.92 -4.76 -21.07
CA GLU A 361 -17.54 -4.34 -20.82
C GLU A 361 -17.47 -2.83 -20.60
N LEU A 362 -16.83 -2.41 -19.52
CA LEU A 362 -16.64 -1.00 -19.22
C LEU A 362 -15.16 -0.69 -19.05
N TYR A 363 -14.67 0.28 -19.82
CA TYR A 363 -13.34 0.84 -19.71
C TYR A 363 -13.46 2.30 -19.30
N PHE A 364 -12.85 2.67 -18.18
CA PHE A 364 -12.83 4.03 -17.66
C PHE A 364 -11.40 4.49 -17.46
N GLY A 365 -10.93 5.39 -18.33
CA GLY A 365 -9.57 5.91 -18.31
C GLY A 365 -9.45 7.29 -17.71
N ASN A 366 -8.21 7.78 -17.79
CA ASN A 366 -7.80 9.08 -17.27
C ASN A 366 -8.16 9.25 -15.79
N LEU A 367 -8.23 8.17 -15.02
CA LEU A 367 -8.67 8.18 -13.63
C LEU A 367 -7.44 7.99 -12.73
N TYR A 368 -6.83 9.09 -12.31
CA TYR A 368 -5.55 9.05 -11.61
C TYR A 368 -5.72 8.72 -10.12
N TYR A 369 -6.55 9.50 -9.43
CA TYR A 369 -6.76 9.39 -7.99
C TYR A 369 -8.21 9.05 -7.66
N ILE A 370 -8.44 8.12 -6.74
CA ILE A 370 -9.76 7.75 -6.25
C ILE A 370 -9.72 7.73 -4.73
N LYS A 371 -10.48 8.62 -4.07
CA LYS A 371 -10.51 8.66 -2.61
C LYS A 371 -11.22 7.42 -2.04
N ASN A 372 -12.39 7.06 -2.57
CA ASN A 372 -13.13 5.90 -2.08
C ASN A 372 -13.69 5.10 -3.25
N VAL A 373 -13.45 3.80 -3.22
CA VAL A 373 -14.10 2.80 -4.07
C VAL A 373 -14.96 1.92 -3.17
N TYR A 374 -16.22 1.80 -3.52
CA TYR A 374 -17.16 0.94 -2.83
C TYR A 374 -17.72 -0.08 -3.82
N PHE A 375 -17.55 -1.37 -3.55
CA PHE A 375 -18.21 -2.41 -4.33
C PHE A 375 -19.56 -2.75 -3.71
N SER A 376 -20.62 -2.45 -4.47
CA SER A 376 -21.98 -2.82 -4.11
C SER A 376 -22.25 -4.30 -4.37
N TYR A 377 -21.66 -4.91 -5.40
CA TYR A 377 -21.69 -6.37 -5.62
C TYR A 377 -20.71 -6.74 -6.74
N ILE A 378 -20.15 -7.95 -6.64
CA ILE A 378 -19.28 -8.55 -7.66
C ILE A 378 -19.86 -9.92 -8.00
N HIS A 379 -20.68 -9.97 -9.06
CA HIS A 379 -21.37 -11.21 -9.44
C HIS A 379 -20.43 -12.29 -9.99
N PRO A 380 -20.86 -13.56 -10.01
CA PRO A 380 -20.09 -14.68 -10.55
C PRO A 380 -19.48 -14.44 -11.93
N TYR A 381 -18.28 -15.00 -12.14
CA TYR A 381 -17.54 -14.98 -13.41
C TYR A 381 -17.24 -13.57 -13.95
N SER A 382 -17.31 -12.55 -13.10
CA SER A 382 -16.98 -11.18 -13.47
C SER A 382 -15.50 -10.87 -13.23
N HIS A 383 -14.99 -9.86 -13.91
CA HIS A 383 -13.62 -9.39 -13.74
C HIS A 383 -13.60 -7.88 -13.54
N THR A 384 -12.90 -7.43 -12.51
CA THR A 384 -12.64 -6.00 -12.31
C THR A 384 -11.14 -5.75 -12.18
N GLU A 385 -10.62 -4.78 -12.90
CA GLU A 385 -9.22 -4.37 -12.79
C GLU A 385 -9.04 -2.88 -12.50
N PHE A 386 -8.06 -2.58 -11.66
CA PHE A 386 -7.49 -1.26 -11.43
C PHE A 386 -6.05 -1.26 -11.92
N ILE A 387 -5.70 -0.32 -12.78
CA ILE A 387 -4.37 -0.25 -13.40
C ILE A 387 -3.78 1.15 -13.25
N GLY A 388 -2.67 1.23 -12.50
CA GLY A 388 -1.89 2.46 -12.38
C GLY A 388 -2.49 3.52 -11.46
N ASN A 389 -3.59 3.21 -10.77
CA ASN A 389 -4.35 4.20 -10.00
C ASN A 389 -3.71 4.47 -8.62
N ILE A 390 -4.04 5.61 -8.03
CA ILE A 390 -3.84 5.86 -6.59
C ILE A 390 -5.21 5.84 -5.94
N ILE A 391 -5.42 4.93 -4.99
CA ILE A 391 -6.69 4.73 -4.31
C ILE A 391 -6.47 4.87 -2.81
N HIS A 392 -7.23 5.74 -2.14
CA HIS A 392 -7.10 5.83 -0.68
C HIS A 392 -7.81 4.62 -0.06
N ASN A 393 -9.12 4.47 -0.25
CA ASN A 393 -9.88 3.36 0.33
C ASN A 393 -10.58 2.51 -0.73
N VAL A 394 -10.44 1.19 -0.63
CA VAL A 394 -11.25 0.20 -1.35
C VAL A 394 -12.01 -0.63 -0.33
N SER A 395 -13.34 -0.64 -0.43
CA SER A 395 -14.21 -1.47 0.40
C SER A 395 -15.02 -2.43 -0.47
N ILE A 396 -14.77 -3.72 -0.31
CA ILE A 396 -15.54 -4.82 -0.91
C ILE A 396 -16.40 -5.43 0.19
N ASN A 397 -17.60 -4.86 0.37
CA ASN A 397 -18.45 -5.21 1.50
C ASN A 397 -19.21 -6.52 1.32
N ASN A 398 -19.40 -6.95 0.08
CA ASN A 398 -20.10 -8.19 -0.28
C ASN A 398 -19.12 -9.28 -0.70
N ASN A 399 -19.62 -10.51 -0.82
CA ASN A 399 -18.81 -11.63 -1.27
C ASN A 399 -18.29 -11.38 -2.70
N ILE A 400 -17.04 -11.77 -2.95
CA ILE A 400 -16.52 -11.96 -4.30
C ILE A 400 -16.97 -13.35 -4.73
N ASP A 401 -17.92 -13.44 -5.66
CA ASP A 401 -18.65 -14.67 -5.94
C ASP A 401 -18.09 -15.52 -7.09
N ASN A 402 -18.16 -16.84 -6.95
CA ASN A 402 -17.97 -17.91 -7.94
C ASN A 402 -17.21 -17.52 -9.22
N ASN A 403 -15.88 -17.71 -9.19
CA ASN A 403 -14.93 -17.38 -10.25
C ASN A 403 -14.90 -15.88 -10.62
N ALA A 404 -15.32 -14.99 -9.73
CA ALA A 404 -15.08 -13.57 -9.91
C ALA A 404 -13.65 -13.20 -9.51
N GLU A 405 -13.08 -12.25 -10.25
CA GLU A 405 -11.69 -11.82 -10.10
C GLU A 405 -11.62 -10.30 -9.92
N VAL A 406 -10.83 -9.86 -8.94
CA VAL A 406 -10.46 -8.45 -8.76
C VAL A 406 -8.95 -8.33 -8.84
N LEU A 407 -8.47 -7.52 -9.78
CA LEU A 407 -7.04 -7.28 -10.03
C LEU A 407 -6.68 -5.84 -9.68
N PHE A 408 -5.62 -5.67 -8.89
CA PHE A 408 -4.91 -4.42 -8.70
C PHE A 408 -3.52 -4.57 -9.30
N ASP A 409 -3.25 -3.91 -10.43
CA ASP A 409 -1.94 -3.90 -11.08
C ASP A 409 -1.34 -2.50 -11.03
N SER A 410 -0.10 -2.40 -10.56
CA SER A 410 0.66 -1.15 -10.52
C SER A 410 -0.11 -0.02 -9.80
N THR A 411 -0.88 -0.40 -8.79
CA THR A 411 -1.82 0.48 -8.08
C THR A 411 -1.31 0.75 -6.66
N ASN A 412 -1.47 1.98 -6.19
CA ASN A 412 -1.16 2.35 -4.81
C ASN A 412 -2.46 2.43 -4.01
N ILE A 413 -2.56 1.67 -2.91
CA ILE A 413 -3.75 1.59 -2.07
C ILE A 413 -3.39 1.89 -0.62
N ASP A 414 -4.07 2.83 0.04
CA ASP A 414 -3.85 3.04 1.47
C ASP A 414 -4.56 1.95 2.30
N GLU A 415 -5.85 1.69 2.05
CA GLU A 415 -6.61 0.65 2.73
C GLU A 415 -7.43 -0.19 1.75
N LEU A 416 -7.21 -1.51 1.77
CA LEU A 416 -8.03 -2.51 1.08
C LEU A 416 -8.77 -3.35 2.11
N LYS A 417 -10.09 -3.18 2.17
CA LYS A 417 -10.97 -3.96 3.04
C LYS A 417 -11.85 -4.88 2.21
N ILE A 418 -11.82 -6.17 2.53
CA ILE A 418 -12.65 -7.20 1.89
C ILE A 418 -13.42 -7.89 3.01
N SER A 419 -14.74 -7.82 3.00
CA SER A 419 -15.55 -8.55 3.97
C SER A 419 -15.28 -10.05 3.82
N ASN A 420 -15.62 -10.64 2.68
CA ASN A 420 -15.47 -12.08 2.48
C ASN A 420 -14.95 -12.41 1.09
N LEU A 421 -13.90 -13.23 1.06
CA LEU A 421 -13.41 -13.90 -0.14
C LEU A 421 -13.77 -15.37 -0.01
N ASN A 422 -15.06 -15.71 -0.20
CA ASN A 422 -15.62 -16.99 0.27
C ASN A 422 -16.27 -17.92 -0.76
N SER A 423 -16.21 -17.58 -2.05
CA SER A 423 -16.89 -18.35 -3.09
C SER A 423 -15.91 -19.12 -3.98
N GLU A 424 -16.41 -20.16 -4.67
CA GLU A 424 -15.59 -21.09 -5.45
C GLU A 424 -14.70 -20.36 -6.48
N ASN A 425 -13.39 -20.57 -6.39
CA ASN A 425 -12.34 -20.06 -7.29
C ASN A 425 -12.33 -18.52 -7.42
N SER A 426 -12.90 -17.81 -6.45
CA SER A 426 -12.89 -16.35 -6.44
C SER A 426 -11.49 -15.85 -6.09
N LYS A 427 -11.07 -14.74 -6.69
CA LYS A 427 -9.67 -14.33 -6.66
C LYS A 427 -9.52 -12.83 -6.44
N VAL A 428 -8.55 -12.47 -5.61
CA VAL A 428 -8.01 -11.12 -5.56
C VAL A 428 -6.53 -11.17 -5.86
N ASP A 429 -6.12 -10.46 -6.91
CA ASP A 429 -4.72 -10.34 -7.34
C ASP A 429 -4.20 -8.94 -7.03
N ILE A 430 -3.06 -8.86 -6.38
CA ILE A 430 -2.32 -7.63 -6.11
C ILE A 430 -0.94 -7.79 -6.74
N ILE A 431 -0.69 -7.06 -7.82
CA ILE A 431 0.49 -7.23 -8.68
C ILE A 431 1.19 -5.89 -8.85
N ASN A 432 2.52 -5.84 -8.72
CA ASN A 432 3.32 -4.63 -8.92
C ASN A 432 2.84 -3.43 -8.10
N SER A 433 2.16 -3.67 -6.98
CA SER A 433 1.36 -2.67 -6.28
C SER A 433 1.95 -2.35 -4.91
N GLU A 434 1.58 -1.19 -4.37
CA GLU A 434 1.87 -0.82 -2.99
C GLU A 434 0.56 -0.75 -2.22
N VAL A 435 0.41 -1.52 -1.14
CA VAL A 435 -0.80 -1.51 -0.31
C VAL A 435 -0.41 -1.32 1.15
N LYS A 436 -0.81 -0.22 1.79
CA LYS A 436 -0.41 0.02 3.19
C LYS A 436 -1.12 -0.95 4.14
N ASN A 437 -2.42 -1.15 4.00
CA ASN A 437 -3.19 -2.04 4.86
C ASN A 437 -4.17 -2.91 4.06
N ILE A 438 -4.14 -4.22 4.33
CA ILE A 438 -5.13 -5.20 3.85
C ILE A 438 -5.88 -5.74 5.06
N GLN A 439 -7.22 -5.71 5.01
CA GLN A 439 -8.11 -6.31 6.00
C GLN A 439 -9.08 -7.27 5.31
N ILE A 440 -9.11 -8.52 5.77
CA ILE A 440 -10.02 -9.55 5.25
C ILE A 440 -10.64 -10.34 6.41
N GLU A 441 -11.97 -10.48 6.46
CA GLU A 441 -12.57 -11.32 7.52
C GLU A 441 -12.36 -12.81 7.26
N CYS A 442 -12.52 -13.26 6.02
CA CYS A 442 -12.39 -14.67 5.70
C CYS A 442 -11.89 -14.92 4.27
N ILE A 443 -10.94 -15.85 4.13
CA ILE A 443 -10.59 -16.53 2.88
C ILE A 443 -11.13 -17.96 2.98
N ASP A 444 -12.17 -18.19 2.20
CA ASP A 444 -13.07 -19.33 2.07
C ASP A 444 -12.83 -20.41 1.01
N SER A 445 -13.38 -21.60 1.16
CA SER A 445 -13.73 -22.50 0.05
C SER A 445 -12.50 -22.86 -0.81
N THR A 446 -12.45 -22.39 -2.06
CA THR A 446 -11.30 -22.51 -2.98
C THR A 446 -10.76 -21.13 -3.41
N ALA A 447 -11.15 -20.08 -2.68
CA ALA A 447 -10.81 -18.70 -3.01
C ALA A 447 -9.36 -18.37 -2.68
N LYS A 448 -8.78 -17.40 -3.39
CA LYS A 448 -7.35 -17.09 -3.28
C LYS A 448 -7.07 -15.61 -3.25
N LEU A 449 -6.22 -15.21 -2.32
CA LEU A 449 -5.54 -13.91 -2.34
C LEU A 449 -4.11 -14.13 -2.84
N LEU A 450 -3.75 -13.47 -3.94
CA LEU A 450 -2.41 -13.54 -4.51
C LEU A 450 -1.76 -12.17 -4.47
N ILE A 451 -0.57 -12.12 -3.90
CA ILE A 451 0.26 -10.93 -3.81
C ILE A 451 1.57 -11.22 -4.52
N ASN A 452 1.85 -10.48 -5.59
CA ASN A 452 3.01 -10.73 -6.43
C ASN A 452 3.77 -9.44 -6.76
N ASN A 453 5.09 -9.47 -6.63
CA ASN A 453 5.97 -8.33 -6.92
C ASN A 453 5.48 -7.01 -6.28
N SER A 454 4.99 -7.07 -5.04
CA SER A 454 4.28 -5.96 -4.38
C SER A 454 4.89 -5.64 -3.02
N ASN A 455 4.68 -4.41 -2.54
CA ASN A 455 5.08 -3.98 -1.20
C ASN A 455 3.84 -3.76 -0.36
N ILE A 456 3.72 -4.48 0.75
CA ILE A 456 2.54 -4.46 1.61
C ILE A 456 2.94 -4.07 3.03
N GLY A 457 2.17 -3.19 3.67
CA GLY A 457 2.43 -2.83 5.06
C GLY A 457 1.94 -3.88 6.02
N ASN A 458 0.64 -3.88 6.27
CA ASN A 458 -0.03 -4.83 7.15
C ASN A 458 -1.01 -5.69 6.38
N ILE A 459 -1.06 -6.98 6.72
CA ILE A 459 -2.10 -7.91 6.26
C ILE A 459 -2.79 -8.46 7.50
N ASN A 460 -4.06 -8.13 7.69
CA ASN A 460 -4.88 -8.67 8.76
C ASN A 460 -5.97 -9.56 8.16
N ILE A 461 -5.87 -10.87 8.36
CA ILE A 461 -6.85 -11.85 7.88
C ILE A 461 -7.41 -12.59 9.08
N LYS A 462 -8.69 -12.46 9.39
CA LYS A 462 -9.24 -13.15 10.55
C LYS A 462 -9.20 -14.67 10.36
N ASN A 463 -9.72 -15.21 9.26
CA ASN A 463 -9.72 -16.65 9.01
C ASN A 463 -9.25 -17.04 7.60
N ILE A 464 -8.47 -18.12 7.50
CA ILE A 464 -8.21 -18.84 6.24
C ILE A 464 -8.70 -20.28 6.41
N ASN A 465 -9.90 -20.54 5.91
CA ASN A 465 -10.69 -21.74 6.19
C ASN A 465 -10.83 -22.64 4.96
N ASN A 466 -11.21 -23.91 5.17
CA ASN A 466 -11.44 -24.95 4.15
C ASN A 466 -10.20 -25.29 3.29
N GLN A 467 -9.89 -26.57 3.16
CA GLN A 467 -8.59 -27.11 2.70
C GLN A 467 -8.01 -26.59 1.37
N ASN A 468 -8.76 -25.83 0.57
CA ASN A 468 -8.37 -25.34 -0.74
C ASN A 468 -8.26 -23.81 -0.85
N SER A 469 -8.61 -23.05 0.19
CA SER A 469 -8.43 -21.61 0.21
C SER A 469 -6.96 -21.27 0.44
N GLU A 470 -6.46 -20.17 -0.13
CA GLU A 470 -5.02 -19.91 -0.09
C GLU A 470 -4.66 -18.42 -0.08
N LEU A 471 -3.73 -18.04 0.79
CA LEU A 471 -2.92 -16.82 0.66
C LEU A 471 -1.60 -17.17 -0.02
N ILE A 472 -1.28 -16.53 -1.14
CA ILE A 472 -0.02 -16.72 -1.85
C ILE A 472 0.72 -15.39 -1.92
N ILE A 473 1.96 -15.36 -1.42
CA ILE A 473 2.85 -14.21 -1.49
C ILE A 473 4.11 -14.61 -2.26
N SER A 474 4.39 -13.94 -3.38
CA SER A 474 5.55 -14.22 -4.23
C SER A 474 6.31 -12.94 -4.61
N LYS A 475 7.64 -12.98 -4.58
CA LYS A 475 8.50 -11.83 -4.94
C LYS A 475 8.10 -10.51 -4.24
N SER A 476 7.53 -10.58 -3.05
CA SER A 476 6.88 -9.44 -2.39
C SER A 476 7.47 -9.19 -1.01
N ASN A 477 7.34 -7.97 -0.52
CA ASN A 477 7.77 -7.59 0.81
C ASN A 477 6.56 -7.22 1.68
N VAL A 478 6.49 -7.77 2.88
CA VAL A 478 5.57 -7.32 3.93
C VAL A 478 6.38 -6.73 5.07
N TYR A 479 6.38 -5.40 5.18
CA TYR A 479 7.37 -4.68 6.00
C TYR A 479 6.96 -4.53 7.48
N ASN A 480 5.69 -4.71 7.82
CA ASN A 480 5.24 -4.67 9.22
C ASN A 480 4.82 -6.06 9.70
N CYS A 481 3.58 -6.47 9.42
CA CYS A 481 3.07 -7.74 9.91
C CYS A 481 2.04 -8.39 8.97
N ILE A 482 2.03 -9.71 9.00
CA ILE A 482 0.88 -10.52 8.63
C ILE A 482 0.30 -11.05 9.94
N ASN A 483 -0.94 -10.72 10.24
CA ASN A 483 -1.67 -11.16 11.41
C ASN A 483 -2.86 -12.02 10.97
N ILE A 484 -2.89 -13.26 11.44
CA ILE A 484 -3.95 -14.21 11.12
C ILE A 484 -4.50 -14.80 12.40
N ASN A 485 -5.83 -14.85 12.56
CA ASN A 485 -6.36 -15.51 13.76
C ASN A 485 -6.29 -17.02 13.61
N ASN A 486 -7.00 -17.59 12.63
CA ASN A 486 -7.05 -19.04 12.43
C ASN A 486 -6.59 -19.46 11.03
N LEU A 487 -5.72 -20.47 10.98
CA LEU A 487 -5.19 -21.05 9.75
C LEU A 487 -5.59 -22.53 9.62
N ASP A 488 -6.73 -22.77 8.99
CA ASP A 488 -7.24 -24.13 8.73
C ASP A 488 -6.92 -24.63 7.31
N SER A 489 -6.52 -23.74 6.40
CA SER A 489 -6.16 -24.09 5.02
C SER A 489 -4.69 -23.87 4.66
N LYS A 490 -4.31 -22.83 3.92
CA LYS A 490 -2.97 -22.74 3.35
C LYS A 490 -2.45 -21.31 3.20
N ILE A 491 -1.20 -21.11 3.59
CA ILE A 491 -0.38 -19.94 3.27
C ILE A 491 0.86 -20.43 2.53
N THR A 492 1.17 -19.79 1.41
CA THR A 492 2.41 -20.02 0.65
C THR A 492 3.17 -18.71 0.50
N ILE A 493 4.40 -18.65 1.05
CA ILE A 493 5.34 -17.54 0.90
C ILE A 493 6.52 -18.06 0.09
N LYS A 494 6.78 -17.46 -1.07
CA LYS A 494 7.74 -18.00 -2.03
C LYS A 494 8.54 -16.94 -2.80
N ASP A 495 9.50 -17.42 -3.58
CA ASP A 495 10.20 -16.69 -4.64
C ASP A 495 10.90 -15.42 -4.14
N GLY A 496 11.64 -15.53 -3.04
CA GLY A 496 12.42 -14.43 -2.48
C GLY A 496 11.60 -13.42 -1.68
N SER A 497 10.34 -13.74 -1.33
CA SER A 497 9.50 -12.84 -0.53
C SER A 497 10.08 -12.63 0.87
N THR A 498 9.94 -11.41 1.40
CA THR A 498 10.42 -11.06 2.74
C THR A 498 9.27 -10.59 3.62
N ILE A 499 9.15 -11.17 4.82
CA ILE A 499 8.13 -10.81 5.82
C ILE A 499 8.85 -10.41 7.10
N ASP A 500 8.55 -9.24 7.66
CA ASP A 500 9.13 -8.84 8.95
C ASP A 500 8.54 -9.72 10.07
N THR A 501 7.21 -9.69 10.26
CA THR A 501 6.54 -10.52 11.27
C THR A 501 5.32 -11.26 10.70
N LEU A 502 5.20 -12.56 10.97
CA LEU A 502 4.00 -13.37 10.73
C LEU A 502 3.49 -13.90 12.06
N ILE A 503 2.28 -13.53 12.43
CA ILE A 503 1.61 -13.91 13.67
C ILE A 503 0.39 -14.76 13.34
N ILE A 504 0.31 -15.95 13.95
CA ILE A 504 -0.89 -16.77 14.00
C ILE A 504 -1.41 -16.80 15.44
N ASN A 505 -2.57 -16.17 15.71
CA ASN A 505 -3.07 -15.98 17.08
C ASN A 505 -3.66 -17.26 17.68
N GLU A 506 -4.36 -18.04 16.88
CA GLU A 506 -4.99 -19.30 17.28
C GLU A 506 -4.23 -20.48 16.68
N SER A 507 -4.93 -21.52 16.24
CA SER A 507 -4.30 -22.74 15.77
C SER A 507 -3.90 -22.69 14.30
N ILE A 508 -2.85 -23.44 13.97
CA ILE A 508 -2.57 -23.87 12.60
C ILE A 508 -3.06 -25.32 12.47
N LYS A 509 -4.20 -25.55 11.80
CA LYS A 509 -4.62 -26.89 11.36
C LYS A 509 -4.27 -27.16 9.90
N GLY A 510 -4.04 -26.09 9.14
CA GLY A 510 -3.69 -26.09 7.73
C GLY A 510 -2.20 -26.29 7.45
N LYS A 511 -1.71 -25.59 6.42
CA LYS A 511 -0.33 -25.64 5.93
C LYS A 511 0.26 -24.24 5.82
N LEU A 512 1.40 -24.01 6.45
CA LEU A 512 2.26 -22.87 6.19
C LEU A 512 3.47 -23.35 5.39
N ILE A 513 3.69 -22.78 4.20
CA ILE A 513 4.78 -23.17 3.29
C ILE A 513 5.65 -21.96 3.00
N LEU A 514 6.93 -22.06 3.32
CA LEU A 514 7.98 -21.13 2.90
C LEU A 514 8.86 -21.84 1.86
N SER A 515 9.07 -21.23 0.71
CA SER A 515 9.91 -21.80 -0.34
C SER A 515 10.76 -20.79 -1.11
N ASN A 516 11.74 -21.27 -1.87
CA ASN A 516 12.47 -20.50 -2.90
C ASN A 516 13.09 -19.19 -2.38
N ASN A 517 13.98 -19.28 -1.39
CA ASN A 517 14.72 -18.17 -0.80
C ASN A 517 13.85 -17.14 -0.05
N SER A 518 12.67 -17.54 0.42
CA SER A 518 11.83 -16.65 1.22
C SER A 518 12.42 -16.43 2.61
N LYS A 519 12.13 -15.28 3.19
CA LYS A 519 12.64 -14.87 4.51
C LYS A 519 11.51 -14.41 5.40
N ILE A 520 11.45 -14.94 6.62
CA ILE A 520 10.62 -14.40 7.69
C ILE A 520 11.55 -14.02 8.84
N LYS A 521 11.50 -12.77 9.30
CA LYS A 521 12.30 -12.40 10.47
C LYS A 521 11.69 -12.97 11.74
N CYS A 522 10.39 -12.80 11.97
CA CYS A 522 9.72 -13.38 13.13
C CYS A 522 8.45 -14.15 12.73
N LEU A 523 8.38 -15.43 13.09
CA LEU A 523 7.18 -16.27 12.98
C LEU A 523 6.72 -16.64 14.39
N GLU A 524 5.57 -16.13 14.81
CA GLU A 524 4.96 -16.38 16.11
C GLU A 524 3.66 -17.16 15.96
N ILE A 525 3.55 -18.28 16.66
CA ILE A 525 2.36 -19.13 16.70
C ILE A 525 1.88 -19.17 18.15
N TYR A 526 0.81 -18.42 18.44
CA TYR A 526 0.28 -18.27 19.79
C TYR A 526 -0.63 -19.44 20.20
N GLY A 527 -1.44 -19.96 19.28
CA GLY A 527 -2.26 -21.15 19.53
C GLY A 527 -1.55 -22.46 19.14
N ASN A 528 -2.33 -23.53 19.00
CA ASN A 528 -1.76 -24.86 18.81
C ASN A 528 -1.29 -25.08 17.37
N LEU A 529 -0.18 -25.77 17.21
CA LEU A 529 0.20 -26.33 15.92
C LEU A 529 -0.39 -27.75 15.84
N ASP A 530 -1.35 -27.94 14.94
CA ASP A 530 -2.01 -29.21 14.60
C ASP A 530 -1.72 -29.65 13.15
N GLY A 531 -1.34 -28.71 12.30
CA GLY A 531 -1.12 -28.86 10.87
C GLY A 531 0.36 -28.97 10.51
N LYS A 532 0.72 -28.38 9.36
CA LYS A 532 2.05 -28.53 8.76
C LYS A 532 2.76 -27.19 8.57
N VAL A 533 4.01 -27.09 9.00
CA VAL A 533 4.93 -26.01 8.66
C VAL A 533 6.05 -26.59 7.79
N ILE A 534 6.20 -26.08 6.57
CA ILE A 534 7.25 -26.50 5.63
C ILE A 534 8.15 -25.30 5.36
N ILE A 535 9.44 -25.48 5.58
CA ILE A 535 10.48 -24.48 5.33
C ILE A 535 11.45 -25.13 4.36
N ASN A 536 11.39 -24.71 3.10
CA ASN A 536 12.21 -25.24 2.01
C ASN A 536 13.07 -24.12 1.43
N ARG A 537 14.40 -24.30 1.40
CA ARG A 537 15.36 -23.30 0.91
C ARG A 537 15.02 -21.88 1.38
N SER A 538 14.70 -21.73 2.66
CA SER A 538 14.16 -20.49 3.23
C SER A 538 14.81 -20.18 4.58
N LEU A 539 14.68 -18.92 5.00
CA LEU A 539 15.29 -18.42 6.24
C LEU A 539 14.20 -17.95 7.20
N ILE A 540 14.27 -18.41 8.45
CA ILE A 540 13.53 -17.83 9.57
C ILE A 540 14.50 -17.35 10.64
N THR A 541 14.40 -16.10 11.09
CA THR A 541 15.27 -15.61 12.18
C THR A 541 14.80 -16.06 13.56
N LEU A 542 13.49 -16.00 13.80
CA LEU A 542 12.86 -16.53 15.01
C LEU A 542 11.60 -17.30 14.63
N LEU A 543 11.56 -18.58 14.99
CA LEU A 543 10.35 -19.40 15.02
C LEU A 543 9.97 -19.64 16.48
N TYR A 544 8.90 -19.00 16.92
CA TYR A 544 8.38 -19.12 18.26
C TYR A 544 6.99 -19.75 18.26
N ILE A 545 6.87 -20.94 18.87
CA ILE A 545 5.61 -21.65 19.07
C ILE A 545 5.27 -21.60 20.56
N LYS A 546 4.34 -20.70 20.91
CA LYS A 546 3.90 -20.51 22.29
C LYS A 546 2.85 -21.54 22.71
N GLY A 547 1.95 -21.88 21.79
CA GLY A 547 0.95 -22.92 22.03
C GLY A 547 1.54 -24.32 21.97
N ASN A 548 0.67 -25.31 21.94
CA ASN A 548 1.10 -26.71 21.97
C ASN A 548 1.43 -27.23 20.58
N VAL A 549 2.52 -27.99 20.47
CA VAL A 549 2.81 -28.78 19.27
C VAL A 549 2.19 -30.16 19.46
N ASN A 550 1.03 -30.36 18.84
CA ASN A 550 0.19 -31.54 19.04
C ASN A 550 0.68 -32.74 18.21
N SER A 551 0.20 -33.94 18.53
CA SER A 551 0.68 -35.20 17.95
C SER A 551 0.57 -35.31 16.42
N ASN A 552 -0.37 -34.59 15.80
CA ASN A 552 -0.54 -34.56 14.34
C ASN A 552 0.33 -33.52 13.64
N ALA A 553 0.99 -32.64 14.39
CA ALA A 553 1.79 -31.57 13.83
C ALA A 553 3.05 -32.09 13.14
N ARG A 554 3.42 -31.38 12.07
CA ARG A 554 4.64 -31.68 11.31
C ARG A 554 5.38 -30.40 10.95
N ILE A 555 6.64 -30.30 11.35
CA ILE A 555 7.57 -29.25 10.95
C ILE A 555 8.64 -29.89 10.05
N GLU A 556 8.78 -29.40 8.83
CA GLU A 556 9.78 -29.85 7.86
C GLU A 556 10.74 -28.71 7.52
N ILE A 557 12.03 -28.95 7.70
CA ILE A 557 13.11 -27.98 7.45
C ILE A 557 14.07 -28.66 6.47
N ILE A 558 13.97 -28.28 5.20
CA ILE A 558 14.53 -29.02 4.06
C ILE A 558 15.26 -28.11 3.09
N ASP A 559 16.09 -28.71 2.22
CA ASP A 559 16.74 -28.04 1.09
C ASP A 559 17.56 -26.77 1.45
N ASN A 560 18.49 -26.88 2.41
CA ASN A 560 19.33 -25.78 2.90
C ASN A 560 18.52 -24.64 3.53
N SER A 561 17.55 -25.00 4.37
CA SER A 561 16.79 -24.03 5.16
C SER A 561 17.50 -23.71 6.47
N ASN A 562 17.32 -22.47 6.94
CA ASN A 562 17.95 -22.01 8.16
C ASN A 562 16.91 -21.46 9.13
N ILE A 563 16.97 -21.88 10.39
CA ILE A 563 16.23 -21.27 11.50
C ILE A 563 17.24 -20.83 12.57
N TYR A 564 17.41 -19.53 12.74
CA TYR A 564 18.41 -19.01 13.69
C TYR A 564 18.00 -19.18 15.16
N ASN A 565 16.71 -19.19 15.47
CA ASN A 565 16.22 -19.48 16.81
C ASN A 565 14.89 -20.23 16.71
N LEU A 566 14.86 -21.47 17.20
CA LEU A 566 13.65 -22.25 17.40
C LEU A 566 13.32 -22.33 18.89
N ILE A 567 12.11 -21.90 19.25
CA ILE A 567 11.55 -21.96 20.60
C ILE A 567 10.19 -22.65 20.54
N ILE A 568 10.03 -23.76 21.28
CA ILE A 568 8.77 -24.50 21.41
C ILE A 568 8.42 -24.60 22.89
N ASN A 569 7.30 -24.02 23.32
CA ASN A 569 6.95 -23.99 24.74
C ASN A 569 6.39 -25.32 25.27
N LYS A 570 5.50 -25.97 24.50
CA LYS A 570 4.78 -27.18 24.91
C LYS A 570 4.74 -28.20 23.78
N TYR A 571 4.76 -29.47 24.17
CA TYR A 571 4.76 -30.62 23.26
C TYR A 571 4.04 -31.80 23.90
N ASP A 572 3.09 -32.38 23.17
CA ASP A 572 2.23 -33.47 23.66
C ASP A 572 2.68 -34.89 23.26
N GLY A 573 3.84 -35.04 22.62
CA GLY A 573 4.27 -36.32 22.08
C GLY A 573 3.67 -36.62 20.70
N GLY A 574 4.44 -37.26 19.82
CA GLY A 574 3.98 -37.73 18.51
C GLY A 574 4.16 -36.76 17.34
N ALA A 575 4.32 -35.45 17.59
CA ALA A 575 4.63 -34.50 16.51
C ALA A 575 6.01 -34.80 15.91
N LYS A 576 6.15 -34.54 14.60
CA LYS A 576 7.37 -34.82 13.84
C LYS A 576 8.08 -33.53 13.47
N ILE A 577 9.35 -33.41 13.86
CA ILE A 577 10.26 -32.39 13.35
C ILE A 577 11.29 -33.10 12.47
N ILE A 578 11.31 -32.76 11.19
CA ILE A 578 12.23 -33.34 10.20
C ILE A 578 13.18 -32.23 9.77
N ILE A 579 14.48 -32.47 9.96
CA ILE A 579 15.56 -31.58 9.56
C ILE A 579 16.46 -32.38 8.63
N GLU A 580 16.60 -31.96 7.37
CA GLU A 580 17.54 -32.57 6.43
C GLU A 580 18.98 -32.11 6.70
N ASP A 581 19.96 -32.98 6.42
CA ASP A 581 21.39 -32.82 6.76
C ASP A 581 22.03 -31.49 6.34
N ASN A 582 21.50 -30.84 5.30
CA ASN A 582 22.06 -29.58 4.79
C ASN A 582 21.33 -28.33 5.34
N SER A 583 20.36 -28.50 6.24
CA SER A 583 19.63 -27.41 6.90
C SER A 583 20.16 -27.16 8.31
N ASP A 584 20.14 -25.92 8.76
CA ASP A 584 20.65 -25.52 10.07
C ASP A 584 19.52 -24.98 10.98
N VAL A 585 19.48 -25.46 12.22
CA VAL A 585 18.47 -25.09 13.21
C VAL A 585 19.15 -24.91 14.55
N ASN A 586 19.21 -23.67 15.02
CA ASN A 586 19.69 -23.38 16.36
C ASN A 586 18.52 -23.45 17.36
N ILE A 587 18.60 -24.43 18.24
CA ILE A 587 17.57 -24.75 19.23
C ILE A 587 17.93 -24.10 20.54
N THR A 588 17.00 -23.35 21.12
CA THR A 588 17.27 -22.56 22.33
C THR A 588 16.61 -23.10 23.59
N ASN A 589 15.79 -24.15 23.52
CA ASN A 589 15.18 -24.77 24.69
C ASN A 589 15.11 -26.31 24.62
N SER A 590 15.07 -26.93 25.80
CA SER A 590 15.14 -28.39 25.98
C SER A 590 13.90 -29.15 25.49
N VAL A 591 12.77 -28.46 25.29
CA VAL A 591 11.56 -29.07 24.73
C VAL A 591 11.76 -29.38 23.26
N ALA A 592 12.28 -28.42 22.48
CA ALA A 592 12.56 -28.64 21.07
C ALA A 592 13.64 -29.72 20.83
N GLU A 593 14.69 -29.76 21.67
CA GLU A 593 15.71 -30.82 21.62
C GLU A 593 15.11 -32.23 21.79
N LYS A 594 14.18 -32.40 22.75
CA LYS A 594 13.52 -33.68 22.98
C LYS A 594 12.72 -34.17 21.77
N ILE A 595 12.02 -33.27 21.07
CA ILE A 595 11.21 -33.64 19.90
C ILE A 595 12.12 -34.14 18.77
N ILE A 596 13.21 -33.43 18.50
CA ILE A 596 14.14 -33.76 17.40
C ILE A 596 14.78 -35.13 17.66
N ASN A 597 15.26 -35.37 18.88
CA ASN A 597 15.86 -36.67 19.26
C ASN A 597 14.86 -37.84 19.21
N SER A 598 13.55 -37.57 19.36
CA SER A 598 12.49 -38.60 19.23
C SER A 598 12.01 -38.80 17.78
N SER A 599 12.26 -37.82 16.89
CA SER A 599 11.77 -37.82 15.51
C SER A 599 12.77 -38.41 14.52
N ASN A 600 14.07 -38.39 14.84
CA ASN A 600 15.14 -38.99 14.05
C ASN A 600 15.81 -40.13 14.86
N PRO A 601 15.35 -41.39 14.74
CA PRO A 601 16.06 -42.53 15.30
C PRO A 601 17.39 -42.83 14.60
#